data_AF-T2JG29-F1
#
_entry.id   AF-T2JG29-F1
#
_cell.length_a   1.000
_cell.length_b   1.000
_cell.length_c   1.000
_cell.angle_alpha   90.00
_cell.angle_beta   90.00
_cell.angle_gamma   90.00
#
_symmetry.space_group_name_H-M   'P 1'
#
loop_
_entity.id
_entity.type
_entity.pdbx_description
1 polymer ?
#
loop_
_entity_poly.entity_id
_entity_poly.type
_entity_poly.pdbx_seq_one_letter_code
_entity_poly.pdbx_strand_id
1 'polypeptide(L)'
;MLGYLIAIATLVYYTQNYTQGNQSYQITEIYNSTVFTKVEKPITIADKNLWLSNRNKPHPLVMNIPANEEVSIKSVANYIADHESDPFQRIKALHDYVATRISYDADAYFSGEYPPQDPQTVFKTRQAVCQGYANLLMALSKAINEEILIIVGDSRTQISNFYGQGHAWNAAKIQGYWYLIDPTWDSGYVNESGFYPSYNTNYLFTPPEVMIMSHFPNNKDWQLLSNPLPKEEFLNNPMIQPEFFC
;
A
#
# COMPACT_ATOMS: atom_id res chain seq x y z
N MET A 1 1.31 19.80 47.77
CA MET A 1 1.67 18.57 47.03
C MET A 1 0.55 18.32 46.03
N LEU A 2 0.66 18.91 44.83
CA LEU A 2 -0.30 18.74 43.73
C LEU A 2 0.32 17.71 42.78
N GLY A 3 -0.29 16.53 42.67
CA GLY A 3 0.06 15.53 41.68
C GLY A 3 -0.84 15.69 40.45
N TYR A 4 -0.28 16.17 39.35
CA TYR A 4 -0.90 16.09 38.03
C TYR A 4 -0.57 14.72 37.43
N LEU A 5 -1.58 13.86 37.28
CA LEU A 5 -1.53 12.75 36.33
C LEU A 5 -1.88 13.31 34.95
N ILE A 6 -0.86 13.46 34.10
CA ILE A 6 -1.06 13.71 32.67
C ILE A 6 -1.45 12.37 32.06
N ALA A 7 -2.75 12.17 31.81
CA ALA A 7 -3.21 11.12 30.92
C ALA A 7 -2.86 11.55 29.49
N ILE A 8 -1.80 10.96 28.93
CA ILE A 8 -1.48 11.07 27.51
C ILE A 8 -2.59 10.30 26.78
N ALA A 9 -3.59 11.01 26.26
CA ALA A 9 -4.60 10.44 25.39
C ALA A 9 -3.91 10.01 24.09
N THR A 10 -3.78 8.70 23.91
CA THR A 10 -3.36 8.07 22.67
C THR A 10 -4.33 8.49 21.58
N LEU A 11 -3.88 9.33 20.64
CA LEU A 11 -4.66 9.74 19.47
C LEU A 11 -4.80 8.56 18.52
N VAL A 12 -5.86 7.78 18.71
CA VAL A 12 -6.32 6.81 17.71
C VAL A 12 -7.19 7.57 16.72
N TYR A 13 -6.59 8.05 15.64
CA TYR A 13 -7.34 8.56 14.50
C TYR A 13 -7.94 7.38 13.75
N TYR A 14 -9.24 7.12 13.97
CA TYR A 14 -9.98 6.19 13.14
C TYR A 14 -10.44 6.95 11.90
N THR A 15 -9.79 6.70 10.76
CA THR A 15 -10.22 7.24 9.47
C THR A 15 -11.05 6.17 8.76
N GLN A 16 -12.33 6.43 8.54
CA GLN A 16 -13.19 5.55 7.74
C GLN A 16 -13.55 6.23 6.43
N ASN A 17 -13.49 5.47 5.34
CA ASN A 17 -13.98 5.91 4.04
C ASN A 17 -15.45 5.54 3.90
N TYR A 18 -16.29 6.51 3.55
CA TYR A 18 -17.72 6.30 3.32
C TYR A 18 -18.12 6.84 1.94
N THR A 19 -19.07 6.18 1.28
CA THR A 19 -19.62 6.62 0.00
C THR A 19 -21.11 6.92 0.15
N GLN A 20 -21.53 8.11 -0.29
CA GLN A 20 -22.94 8.51 -0.37
C GLN A 20 -23.26 8.93 -1.80
N GLY A 21 -24.06 8.14 -2.51
CA GLY A 21 -24.30 8.37 -3.94
C GLY A 21 -23.02 8.25 -4.76
N ASN A 22 -22.68 9.29 -5.54
CA ASN A 22 -21.45 9.37 -6.34
C ASN A 22 -20.31 10.14 -5.63
N GLN A 23 -20.37 10.32 -4.31
CA GLN A 23 -19.38 11.09 -3.56
C GLN A 23 -18.72 10.23 -2.49
N SER A 24 -17.39 10.35 -2.41
CA SER A 24 -16.55 9.73 -1.39
C SER A 24 -16.24 10.71 -0.27
N TYR A 25 -16.27 10.24 0.96
CA TYR A 25 -16.04 10.99 2.18
C TYR A 25 -14.97 10.28 3.03
N GLN A 26 -14.08 11.06 3.63
CA GLN A 26 -13.27 10.58 4.75
C GLN A 26 -13.91 11.08 6.03
N ILE A 27 -14.23 10.14 6.91
CA ILE A 27 -14.65 10.41 8.28
C ILE A 27 -13.40 10.36 9.13
N THR A 28 -13.06 11.49 9.74
CA THR A 28 -12.05 11.52 10.81
C THR A 28 -12.77 11.82 12.11
N GLU A 29 -12.73 10.89 13.06
CA GLU A 29 -13.21 11.16 14.41
C GLU A 29 -12.15 11.98 15.15
N ILE A 30 -12.50 13.23 15.47
CA ILE A 30 -11.67 14.11 16.30
C ILE A 30 -12.54 14.54 17.47
N TYR A 31 -12.27 14.01 18.66
CA TYR A 31 -12.78 14.45 19.96
C TYR A 31 -14.21 15.05 19.93
N ASN A 32 -15.24 14.21 20.09
CA ASN A 32 -16.66 14.62 20.10
C ASN A 32 -17.15 15.40 18.85
N SER A 33 -16.42 15.32 17.73
CA SER A 33 -16.87 15.88 16.45
C SER A 33 -16.58 14.93 15.28
N THR A 34 -17.56 14.81 14.39
CA THR A 34 -17.45 14.09 13.12
C THR A 34 -17.20 15.10 12.03
N VAL A 35 -16.00 15.09 11.43
CA VAL A 35 -15.69 15.93 10.27
C VAL A 35 -15.90 15.12 9.00
N PHE A 36 -16.78 15.60 8.13
CA PHE A 36 -16.98 15.05 6.78
C PHE A 36 -16.15 15.87 5.80
N THR A 37 -15.01 15.33 5.39
CA THR A 37 -14.26 15.94 4.30
C THR A 37 -14.70 15.29 3.00
N LYS A 38 -15.23 16.08 2.07
CA LYS A 38 -15.48 15.63 0.70
C LYS A 38 -14.12 15.24 0.10
N VAL A 39 -13.96 13.98 -0.24
CA VAL A 39 -12.77 13.53 -0.96
C VAL A 39 -13.03 13.86 -2.42
N GLU A 40 -12.28 14.82 -2.96
CA GLU A 40 -12.28 15.02 -4.41
C GLU A 40 -11.85 13.71 -5.08
N LYS A 41 -12.48 13.38 -6.21
CA LYS A 41 -12.14 12.16 -6.96
C LYS A 41 -10.62 12.14 -7.16
N PRO A 42 -9.90 11.08 -6.74
CA PRO A 42 -8.47 11.01 -6.91
C PRO A 42 -8.13 11.13 -8.40
N ILE A 43 -7.20 12.03 -8.72
CA ILE A 43 -6.73 12.28 -10.09
C ILE A 43 -5.38 11.61 -10.25
N THR A 44 -5.12 11.03 -11.41
CA THR A 44 -3.85 10.37 -11.76
C THR A 44 -3.34 10.87 -13.10
N ILE A 45 -2.04 10.75 -13.32
CA ILE A 45 -1.41 10.82 -14.64
C ILE A 45 -0.78 9.45 -14.88
N ALA A 46 -1.33 8.69 -15.83
CA ALA A 46 -0.72 7.44 -16.27
C ALA A 46 0.58 7.76 -17.02
N ASP A 47 1.71 7.69 -16.32
CA ASP A 47 3.04 7.83 -16.91
C ASP A 47 3.67 6.45 -17.09
N LYS A 48 3.48 5.88 -18.30
CA LYS A 48 4.05 4.58 -18.65
C LYS A 48 5.59 4.59 -18.58
N ASN A 49 6.24 5.73 -18.86
CA ASN A 49 7.70 5.80 -18.81
C ASN A 49 8.20 5.73 -17.36
N LEU A 50 7.53 6.42 -16.43
CA LEU A 50 7.80 6.29 -15.00
C LEU A 50 7.70 4.82 -14.55
N TRP A 51 6.62 4.13 -14.90
CA TRP A 51 6.41 2.73 -14.55
C TRP A 51 7.48 1.80 -15.15
N LEU A 52 7.83 1.96 -16.43
CA LEU A 52 8.83 1.15 -17.11
C LEU A 52 10.27 1.41 -16.63
N SER A 53 10.58 2.65 -16.23
CA SER A 53 11.94 3.06 -15.84
C SER A 53 12.40 2.55 -14.48
N ASN A 54 11.45 2.19 -13.59
CA ASN A 54 11.76 1.74 -12.23
C ASN A 54 12.15 0.25 -12.12
N ARG A 55 12.29 -0.44 -13.26
CA ARG A 55 12.46 -1.89 -13.30
C ARG A 55 13.84 -2.36 -12.82
N ASN A 56 13.79 -3.48 -12.10
CA ASN A 56 14.83 -4.49 -11.93
C ASN A 56 15.81 -4.39 -10.75
N LYS A 57 15.78 -3.36 -9.89
CA LYS A 57 16.54 -3.36 -8.62
C LYS A 57 15.88 -2.54 -7.50
N PRO A 58 16.01 -2.97 -6.23
CA PRO A 58 15.67 -2.13 -5.09
C PRO A 58 16.49 -0.83 -5.09
N HIS A 59 15.91 0.22 -4.52
CA HIS A 59 16.57 1.51 -4.38
C HIS A 59 17.93 1.37 -3.66
N PRO A 60 19.02 1.97 -4.17
CA PRO A 60 20.35 1.79 -3.57
C PRO A 60 20.43 2.18 -2.09
N LEU A 61 19.71 3.24 -1.67
CA LEU A 61 19.64 3.64 -0.26
C LEU A 61 19.07 2.53 0.61
N VAL A 62 18.02 1.85 0.15
CA VAL A 62 17.36 0.77 0.87
C VAL A 62 18.31 -0.41 1.04
N MET A 63 19.15 -0.71 0.07
CA MET A 63 20.14 -1.79 0.19
C MET A 63 21.29 -1.48 1.16
N ASN A 64 21.46 -0.22 1.54
CA ASN A 64 22.60 0.25 2.34
C ASN A 64 22.17 1.01 3.61
N ILE A 65 20.92 0.85 4.08
CA ILE A 65 20.49 1.46 5.34
C ILE A 65 21.34 0.89 6.49
N PRO A 66 22.02 1.73 7.29
CA PRO A 66 22.78 1.27 8.43
C PRO A 66 21.89 0.58 9.47
N ALA A 67 22.38 -0.48 10.11
CA ALA A 67 21.59 -1.24 11.10
C ALA A 67 21.10 -0.38 12.29
N ASN A 68 21.84 0.68 12.65
CA ASN A 68 21.44 1.62 13.69
C ASN A 68 20.31 2.58 13.26
N GLU A 69 20.00 2.66 11.96
CA GLU A 69 18.85 3.39 11.43
C GLU A 69 17.61 2.49 11.31
N GLU A 70 17.77 1.17 11.18
CA GLU A 70 16.66 0.20 11.13
C GLU A 70 16.07 -0.16 12.51
N VAL A 71 16.09 0.77 13.46
CA VAL A 71 15.66 0.56 14.86
C VAL A 71 14.20 0.92 15.12
N SER A 72 13.60 1.75 14.26
CA SER A 72 12.17 2.08 14.33
C SER A 72 11.65 2.54 12.97
N ILE A 73 10.33 2.45 12.76
CA ILE A 73 9.63 2.96 11.57
C ILE A 73 10.02 4.42 11.29
N LYS A 74 10.04 5.26 12.34
CA LYS A 74 10.37 6.68 12.21
C LYS A 74 11.82 6.91 11.80
N SER A 75 12.76 6.14 12.36
CA SER A 75 14.19 6.27 12.02
C SER A 75 14.46 5.91 10.56
N VAL A 76 13.87 4.80 10.09
CA VAL A 76 13.98 4.38 8.69
C VAL A 76 13.38 5.42 7.75
N ALA A 77 12.18 5.90 8.05
CA ALA A 77 11.51 6.88 7.20
C ALA A 77 12.31 8.18 7.11
N ASN A 78 12.79 8.71 8.25
CA ASN A 78 13.62 9.89 8.29
C ASN A 78 14.93 9.70 7.51
N TYR A 79 15.62 8.58 7.71
CA TYR A 79 16.83 8.27 6.96
C TYR A 79 16.60 8.31 5.46
N ILE A 80 15.50 7.70 4.98
CA ILE A 80 15.14 7.73 3.56
C ILE A 80 14.86 9.17 3.10
N ALA A 81 14.09 9.96 3.87
CA ALA A 81 13.75 11.33 3.50
C ALA A 81 14.96 12.29 3.48
N ASP A 82 15.89 12.10 4.40
CA ASP A 82 17.10 12.93 4.52
C ASP A 82 18.11 12.67 3.38
N HIS A 83 18.03 11.48 2.74
CA HIS A 83 18.98 11.04 1.72
C HIS A 83 18.37 10.92 0.31
N GLU A 84 17.04 11.03 0.17
CA GLU A 84 16.35 11.03 -1.12
C GLU A 84 15.43 12.25 -1.26
N SER A 85 15.86 13.18 -2.10
CA SER A 85 15.14 14.43 -2.36
C SER A 85 14.05 14.29 -3.41
N ASP A 86 14.20 13.37 -4.36
CA ASP A 86 13.20 13.16 -5.41
C ASP A 86 11.99 12.43 -4.83
N PRO A 87 10.77 12.98 -4.95
CA PRO A 87 9.60 12.39 -4.30
C PRO A 87 9.22 11.02 -4.89
N PHE A 88 9.47 10.75 -6.16
CA PHE A 88 9.21 9.43 -6.75
C PHE A 88 10.22 8.41 -6.24
N GLN A 89 11.51 8.76 -6.19
CA GLN A 89 12.55 7.88 -5.64
C GLN A 89 12.38 7.67 -4.13
N ARG A 90 11.89 8.68 -3.40
CA ARG A 90 11.59 8.56 -1.97
C ARG A 90 10.44 7.59 -1.72
N ILE A 91 9.34 7.70 -2.47
CA ILE A 91 8.23 6.73 -2.37
C ILE A 91 8.69 5.33 -2.81
N LYS A 92 9.51 5.22 -3.88
CA LYS A 92 10.14 3.96 -4.27
C LYS A 92 10.99 3.38 -3.13
N ALA A 93 11.77 4.18 -2.43
CA ALA A 93 12.58 3.72 -1.31
C ALA A 93 11.72 3.22 -0.14
N LEU A 94 10.61 3.89 0.19
CA LEU A 94 9.66 3.39 1.19
C LEU A 94 9.04 2.06 0.75
N HIS A 95 8.58 1.97 -0.49
CA HIS A 95 8.03 0.76 -1.10
C HIS A 95 9.03 -0.39 -1.02
N ASP A 96 10.24 -0.17 -1.52
CA ASP A 96 11.29 -1.19 -1.60
C ASP A 96 11.74 -1.64 -0.21
N TYR A 97 11.74 -0.75 0.78
CA TYR A 97 12.00 -1.15 2.16
C TYR A 97 10.99 -2.21 2.61
N VAL A 98 9.69 -1.96 2.40
CA VAL A 98 8.64 -2.93 2.76
C VAL A 98 8.77 -4.21 1.93
N ALA A 99 8.88 -4.09 0.61
CA ALA A 99 8.94 -5.24 -0.31
C ALA A 99 10.17 -6.13 -0.10
N THR A 100 11.26 -5.61 0.45
CA THR A 100 12.51 -6.38 0.69
C THR A 100 12.72 -6.80 2.14
N ARG A 101 12.07 -6.14 3.13
CA ARG A 101 12.25 -6.48 4.56
C ARG A 101 11.18 -7.40 5.11
N ILE A 102 10.03 -7.48 4.46
CA ILE A 102 8.90 -8.25 4.96
C ILE A 102 8.77 -9.53 4.15
N SER A 103 8.64 -10.65 4.85
CA SER A 103 8.28 -11.95 4.28
C SER A 103 6.79 -12.19 4.40
N TYR A 104 6.18 -12.75 3.36
CA TYR A 104 4.75 -13.05 3.39
C TYR A 104 4.50 -14.22 4.34
N ASP A 105 3.51 -14.06 5.22
CA ASP A 105 3.11 -15.09 6.18
C ASP A 105 2.21 -16.13 5.50
N ALA A 106 2.85 -17.05 4.78
CA ALA A 106 2.15 -18.11 4.06
C ALA A 106 1.36 -19.03 5.01
N ASP A 107 1.88 -19.29 6.21
CA ASP A 107 1.21 -20.13 7.21
C ASP A 107 -0.06 -19.48 7.73
N ALA A 108 -0.01 -18.19 8.11
CA ALA A 108 -1.20 -17.42 8.49
C ALA A 108 -2.20 -17.32 7.33
N TYR A 109 -1.70 -17.16 6.10
CA TYR A 109 -2.53 -17.11 4.90
C TYR A 109 -3.28 -18.41 4.64
N PHE A 110 -2.61 -19.57 4.74
CA PHE A 110 -3.24 -20.87 4.49
C PHE A 110 -4.15 -21.32 5.64
N SER A 111 -3.81 -20.99 6.88
CA SER A 111 -4.63 -21.31 8.05
C SER A 111 -5.83 -20.38 8.23
N GLY A 112 -5.75 -19.14 7.74
CA GLY A 112 -6.73 -18.09 8.02
C GLY A 112 -6.59 -17.48 9.42
N GLU A 113 -5.54 -17.85 10.17
CA GLU A 113 -5.25 -17.34 11.50
C GLU A 113 -4.14 -16.28 11.43
N TYR A 114 -4.54 -15.01 11.50
CA TYR A 114 -3.62 -13.89 11.30
C TYR A 114 -3.07 -13.35 12.62
N PRO A 115 -1.73 -13.30 12.79
CA PRO A 115 -1.11 -12.46 13.82
C PRO A 115 -1.45 -10.98 13.63
N PRO A 116 -1.20 -10.10 14.62
CA PRO A 116 -1.45 -8.67 14.48
C PRO A 116 -0.72 -8.07 13.26
N GLN A 117 -1.48 -7.40 12.40
CA GLN A 117 -0.98 -6.78 11.17
C GLN A 117 -0.68 -5.28 11.33
N ASP A 118 -0.57 -4.79 12.57
CA ASP A 118 -0.23 -3.38 12.83
C ASP A 118 1.24 -3.08 12.48
N PRO A 119 1.58 -1.84 12.12
CA PRO A 119 2.93 -1.50 11.65
C PRO A 119 4.05 -1.85 12.62
N GLN A 120 3.84 -1.74 13.93
CA GLN A 120 4.89 -2.00 14.93
C GLN A 120 5.17 -3.50 15.05
N THR A 121 4.11 -4.32 15.06
CA THR A 121 4.26 -5.77 15.01
C THR A 121 4.98 -6.19 13.74
N VAL A 122 4.53 -5.75 12.57
CA VAL A 122 5.14 -6.12 11.27
C VAL A 122 6.60 -5.65 11.17
N PHE A 123 6.91 -4.43 11.62
CA PHE A 123 8.29 -3.94 11.65
C PHE A 123 9.19 -4.81 12.52
N LYS A 124 8.67 -5.30 13.66
CA LYS A 124 9.44 -6.13 14.60
C LYS A 124 9.59 -7.57 14.11
N THR A 125 8.51 -8.18 13.62
CA THR A 125 8.50 -9.60 13.21
C THR A 125 9.06 -9.81 11.82
N ARG A 126 9.07 -8.76 10.97
CA ARG A 126 9.44 -8.84 9.55
C ARG A 126 8.56 -9.82 8.75
N GLN A 127 7.35 -10.06 9.23
CA GLN A 127 6.42 -11.02 8.65
C GLN A 127 4.98 -10.47 8.68
N ALA A 128 4.24 -10.63 7.59
CA ALA A 128 2.87 -10.12 7.44
C ALA A 128 2.11 -10.78 6.29
N VAL A 129 0.80 -10.59 6.24
CA VAL A 129 0.01 -10.73 4.99
C VAL A 129 -0.23 -9.34 4.37
N CYS A 130 -0.95 -9.25 3.24
CA CYS A 130 -1.11 -8.03 2.46
C CYS A 130 -1.48 -6.78 3.28
N GLN A 131 -2.37 -6.91 4.26
CA GLN A 131 -2.75 -5.82 5.17
C GLN A 131 -1.55 -5.26 5.95
N GLY A 132 -0.66 -6.11 6.45
CA GLY A 132 0.50 -5.67 7.22
C GLY A 132 1.56 -4.97 6.36
N TYR A 133 1.76 -5.41 5.11
CA TYR A 133 2.57 -4.69 4.13
C TYR A 133 2.02 -3.28 3.89
N ALA A 134 0.72 -3.18 3.60
CA ALA A 134 0.06 -1.91 3.32
C ALA A 134 0.07 -0.95 4.52
N ASN A 135 -0.10 -1.50 5.73
CA ASN A 135 -0.02 -0.78 6.99
C ASN A 135 1.38 -0.22 7.25
N LEU A 136 2.43 -1.04 7.05
CA LEU A 136 3.80 -0.60 7.27
C LEU A 136 4.21 0.50 6.29
N LEU A 137 3.87 0.36 5.00
CA LEU A 137 4.16 1.38 3.98
C LEU A 137 3.48 2.72 4.33
N MET A 138 2.21 2.69 4.71
CA MET A 138 1.50 3.88 5.18
C MET A 138 2.17 4.48 6.43
N ALA A 139 2.56 3.68 7.41
CA ALA A 139 3.20 4.17 8.64
C ALA A 139 4.56 4.84 8.38
N LEU A 140 5.36 4.28 7.48
CA LEU A 140 6.62 4.89 7.03
C LEU A 140 6.36 6.26 6.38
N SER A 141 5.40 6.35 5.45
CA SER A 141 5.08 7.62 4.78
C SER A 141 4.60 8.70 5.76
N LYS A 142 3.74 8.33 6.72
CA LYS A 142 3.23 9.25 7.75
C LYS A 142 4.34 9.82 8.61
N ALA A 143 5.41 9.07 8.88
CA ALA A 143 6.53 9.55 9.69
C ALA A 143 7.30 10.71 9.04
N ILE A 144 7.21 10.86 7.72
CA ILE A 144 7.88 11.91 6.93
C ILE A 144 6.89 12.81 6.18
N ASN A 145 5.62 12.80 6.57
CA ASN A 145 4.54 13.60 5.98
C ASN A 145 4.31 13.37 4.47
N GLU A 146 4.61 12.17 3.99
CA GLU A 146 4.21 11.73 2.66
C GLU A 146 2.79 11.13 2.71
N GLU A 147 2.01 11.34 1.65
CA GLU A 147 0.60 10.92 1.62
C GLU A 147 0.46 9.57 0.90
N ILE A 148 0.57 8.48 1.66
CA ILE A 148 0.20 7.12 1.21
C ILE A 148 -1.06 6.67 1.95
N LEU A 149 -2.05 6.18 1.19
CA LEU A 149 -3.27 5.60 1.72
C LEU A 149 -3.32 4.09 1.46
N ILE A 150 -4.15 3.40 2.23
CA ILE A 150 -4.47 1.99 2.02
C ILE A 150 -5.72 1.90 1.17
N ILE A 151 -5.68 1.03 0.16
CA ILE A 151 -6.84 0.61 -0.61
C ILE A 151 -7.15 -0.83 -0.24
N VAL A 152 -8.43 -1.13 -0.04
CA VAL A 152 -8.94 -2.48 0.19
C VAL A 152 -9.90 -2.88 -0.93
N GLY A 153 -9.87 -4.14 -1.31
CA GLY A 153 -10.69 -4.67 -2.38
C GLY A 153 -10.47 -6.15 -2.62
N ASP A 154 -10.75 -6.58 -3.84
CA ASP A 154 -10.52 -7.93 -4.31
C ASP A 154 -9.32 -7.97 -5.26
N SER A 155 -8.57 -9.07 -5.24
CA SER A 155 -7.52 -9.35 -6.21
C SER A 155 -7.74 -10.67 -6.95
N ARG A 156 -7.16 -10.82 -8.14
CA ARG A 156 -7.13 -12.08 -8.89
C ARG A 156 -5.70 -12.45 -9.23
N THR A 157 -5.28 -13.64 -8.81
CA THR A 157 -3.93 -14.20 -9.07
C THR A 157 -3.93 -15.30 -10.13
N GLN A 158 -5.10 -15.81 -10.51
CA GLN A 158 -5.28 -16.83 -11.55
C GLN A 158 -6.57 -16.58 -12.33
N ILE A 159 -6.61 -17.04 -13.59
CA ILE A 159 -7.77 -16.95 -14.49
C ILE A 159 -9.01 -17.64 -13.88
N SER A 160 -8.82 -18.64 -13.03
CA SER A 160 -9.88 -19.44 -12.39
C SER A 160 -10.44 -18.85 -11.08
N ASN A 161 -9.91 -17.73 -10.57
CA ASN A 161 -10.42 -17.09 -9.35
C ASN A 161 -11.66 -16.25 -9.65
N PHE A 162 -12.77 -16.91 -9.96
CA PHE A 162 -14.06 -16.31 -10.32
C PHE A 162 -14.70 -15.44 -9.21
N TYR A 163 -14.17 -15.49 -7.99
CA TYR A 163 -14.72 -14.76 -6.83
C TYR A 163 -13.81 -13.64 -6.31
N GLY A 164 -12.59 -13.50 -6.83
CA GLY A 164 -11.57 -12.62 -6.24
C GLY A 164 -11.18 -13.03 -4.82
N GLN A 165 -10.07 -12.48 -4.32
CA GLN A 165 -9.62 -12.68 -2.95
C GLN A 165 -9.40 -11.33 -2.29
N GLY A 166 -9.90 -11.17 -1.05
CA GLY A 166 -9.69 -9.96 -0.27
C GLY A 166 -8.21 -9.58 -0.21
N HIS A 167 -7.91 -8.34 -0.58
CA HIS A 167 -6.55 -7.83 -0.71
C HIS A 167 -6.46 -6.37 -0.26
N ALA A 168 -5.27 -5.99 0.20
CA ALA A 168 -4.94 -4.64 0.63
C ALA A 168 -3.64 -4.20 -0.03
N TRP A 169 -3.67 -3.00 -0.62
CA TRP A 169 -2.53 -2.37 -1.27
C TRP A 169 -2.55 -0.86 -0.97
N ASN A 170 -1.80 -0.05 -1.71
CA ASN A 170 -1.62 1.36 -1.43
C ASN A 170 -1.85 2.27 -2.65
N ALA A 171 -2.05 3.55 -2.36
CA ALA A 171 -1.86 4.64 -3.33
C ALA A 171 -1.00 5.73 -2.70
N ALA A 172 -0.02 6.24 -3.44
CA ALA A 172 0.78 7.39 -3.04
C ALA A 172 0.36 8.63 -3.82
N LYS A 173 0.30 9.78 -3.14
CA LYS A 173 0.09 11.06 -3.79
C LYS A 173 1.42 11.78 -3.98
N ILE A 174 1.77 12.06 -5.23
CA ILE A 174 3.00 12.74 -5.59
C ILE A 174 2.61 13.94 -6.45
N GLN A 175 3.03 15.14 -6.02
CA GLN A 175 2.75 16.39 -6.74
C GLN A 175 1.27 16.60 -7.10
N GLY A 176 0.35 16.13 -6.24
CA GLY A 176 -1.09 16.27 -6.42
C GLY A 176 -1.78 15.11 -7.17
N TYR A 177 -1.03 14.16 -7.71
CA TYR A 177 -1.56 13.00 -8.44
C TYR A 177 -1.40 11.71 -7.66
N TRP A 178 -2.38 10.82 -7.78
CA TRP A 178 -2.38 9.50 -7.13
C TRP A 178 -1.78 8.43 -8.05
N TYR A 179 -0.93 7.58 -7.47
CA TYR A 179 -0.27 6.47 -8.13
C TYR A 179 -0.51 5.19 -7.33
N LEU A 180 -0.84 4.09 -8.02
CA LEU A 180 -1.15 2.80 -7.41
C LEU A 180 0.13 2.04 -7.10
N ILE A 181 0.19 1.43 -5.92
CA ILE A 181 1.36 0.73 -5.39
C ILE A 181 0.94 -0.56 -4.68
N ASP A 182 1.61 -1.69 -4.90
CA ASP A 182 1.44 -2.91 -4.12
C ASP A 182 2.79 -3.53 -3.71
N PRO A 183 3.29 -3.20 -2.51
CA PRO A 183 4.55 -3.77 -2.01
C PRO A 183 4.47 -5.27 -1.70
N THR A 184 3.27 -5.84 -1.62
CA THR A 184 3.08 -7.27 -1.35
C THR A 184 3.43 -8.08 -2.59
N TRP A 185 2.82 -7.75 -3.73
CA TRP A 185 3.03 -8.49 -4.99
C TRP A 185 4.40 -8.18 -5.61
N ASP A 186 4.98 -7.03 -5.28
CA ASP A 186 6.36 -6.69 -5.63
C ASP A 186 7.41 -7.35 -4.70
N SER A 187 7.01 -8.05 -3.62
CA SER A 187 7.95 -8.74 -2.71
C SER A 187 8.31 -10.16 -3.12
N GLY A 188 7.42 -10.84 -3.85
CA GLY A 188 7.54 -12.25 -4.18
C GLY A 188 6.19 -12.94 -4.37
N TYR A 189 6.17 -14.26 -4.23
CA TYR A 189 4.96 -15.06 -4.41
C TYR A 189 4.85 -16.17 -3.37
N VAL A 190 3.62 -16.68 -3.19
CA VAL A 190 3.33 -17.83 -2.33
C VAL A 190 2.96 -19.03 -3.20
N ASN A 191 3.50 -20.21 -2.85
CA ASN A 191 3.03 -21.49 -3.37
C ASN A 191 2.76 -22.46 -2.20
N GLU A 192 2.44 -23.72 -2.50
CA GLU A 192 2.11 -24.76 -1.51
C GLU A 192 3.21 -25.01 -0.46
N SER A 193 4.47 -24.67 -0.77
CA SER A 193 5.63 -24.82 0.12
C SER A 193 5.97 -23.57 0.92
N GLY A 194 5.25 -22.46 0.72
CA GLY A 194 5.43 -21.21 1.47
C GLY A 194 5.73 -19.99 0.59
N PHE A 195 6.35 -18.97 1.19
CA PHE A 195 6.71 -17.72 0.53
C PHE A 195 8.09 -17.78 -0.13
N TYR A 196 8.18 -17.26 -1.35
CA TYR A 196 9.40 -17.16 -2.15
C TYR A 196 9.66 -15.69 -2.48
N PRO A 197 10.71 -15.06 -1.91
CA PRO A 197 11.04 -13.68 -2.20
C PRO A 197 11.49 -13.55 -3.67
N SER A 198 10.88 -12.62 -4.39
CA SER A 198 11.19 -12.32 -5.79
C SER A 198 10.84 -10.86 -6.07
N TYR A 199 11.68 -9.97 -5.54
CA TYR A 199 11.48 -8.54 -5.66
C TYR A 199 11.33 -8.09 -7.13
N ASN A 200 10.34 -7.24 -7.39
CA ASN A 200 10.16 -6.56 -8.66
C ASN A 200 9.47 -5.19 -8.42
N THR A 201 9.07 -4.51 -9.49
CA THR A 201 8.38 -3.22 -9.42
C THR A 201 7.19 -3.17 -10.37
N ASN A 202 6.60 -4.34 -10.65
CA ASN A 202 5.47 -4.43 -11.58
C ASN A 202 4.25 -3.70 -11.02
N TYR A 203 4.15 -3.64 -9.70
CA TYR A 203 3.11 -2.99 -8.95
C TYR A 203 3.54 -1.66 -8.30
N LEU A 204 4.61 -1.02 -8.76
CA LEU A 204 5.07 0.30 -8.29
C LEU A 204 4.75 1.39 -9.31
N PHE A 205 3.83 2.30 -8.96
CA PHE A 205 3.33 3.36 -9.86
C PHE A 205 2.61 2.79 -11.10
N THR A 206 1.92 1.67 -10.91
CA THR A 206 1.29 0.93 -12.00
C THR A 206 0.16 1.73 -12.62
N PRO A 207 0.11 1.83 -13.96
CA PRO A 207 -0.99 2.50 -14.64
C PRO A 207 -2.34 1.89 -14.23
N PRO A 208 -3.39 2.71 -14.01
CA PRO A 208 -4.72 2.25 -13.64
C PRO A 208 -5.27 1.12 -14.52
N GLU A 209 -5.07 1.21 -15.83
CA GLU A 209 -5.50 0.24 -16.83
C GLU A 209 -4.78 -1.11 -16.74
N VAL A 210 -3.58 -1.13 -16.14
CA VAL A 210 -2.85 -2.36 -15.84
C VAL A 210 -3.24 -2.88 -14.46
N MET A 211 -3.31 -2.01 -13.45
CA MET A 211 -3.64 -2.37 -12.07
C MET A 211 -5.03 -3.03 -11.98
N ILE A 212 -6.02 -2.51 -12.71
CA ILE A 212 -7.40 -3.03 -12.70
C ILE A 212 -7.53 -4.45 -13.28
N MET A 213 -6.51 -4.99 -13.97
CA MET A 213 -6.54 -6.37 -14.47
C MET A 213 -6.50 -7.41 -13.35
N SER A 214 -5.88 -7.04 -12.21
CA SER A 214 -5.70 -7.89 -11.05
C SER A 214 -6.27 -7.30 -9.76
N HIS A 215 -6.40 -5.98 -9.60
CA HIS A 215 -6.80 -5.32 -8.34
C HIS A 215 -8.08 -4.50 -8.52
N PHE A 216 -9.15 -4.93 -7.85
CA PHE A 216 -10.45 -4.29 -7.89
C PHE A 216 -10.81 -3.65 -6.54
N PRO A 217 -10.79 -2.32 -6.40
CA PRO A 217 -11.05 -1.65 -5.12
C PRO A 217 -12.53 -1.69 -4.74
N ASN A 218 -12.81 -1.77 -3.44
CA ASN A 218 -14.17 -1.68 -2.90
C ASN A 218 -14.82 -0.31 -3.20
N ASN A 219 -14.01 0.76 -3.20
CA ASN A 219 -14.43 2.07 -3.68
C ASN A 219 -13.94 2.27 -5.12
N LYS A 220 -14.90 2.35 -6.06
CA LYS A 220 -14.66 2.53 -7.49
C LYS A 220 -13.78 3.74 -7.85
N ASP A 221 -13.74 4.77 -7.01
CA ASP A 221 -12.91 5.95 -7.26
C ASP A 221 -11.42 5.61 -7.25
N TRP A 222 -11.01 4.60 -6.49
CA TRP A 222 -9.63 4.11 -6.42
C TRP A 222 -9.22 3.23 -7.60
N GLN A 223 -10.12 2.98 -8.56
CA GLN A 223 -9.69 2.42 -9.84
C GLN A 223 -8.84 3.42 -10.62
N LEU A 224 -8.98 4.74 -10.34
CA LEU A 224 -8.32 5.84 -11.03
C LEU A 224 -8.55 5.89 -12.56
N LEU A 225 -9.48 5.07 -13.06
CA LEU A 225 -9.92 5.09 -14.44
C LEU A 225 -10.83 6.31 -14.71
N SER A 226 -10.75 6.82 -15.94
CA SER A 226 -11.70 7.81 -16.44
C SER A 226 -13.13 7.26 -16.39
N ASN A 227 -13.30 6.03 -16.86
CA ASN A 227 -14.54 5.24 -16.79
C ASN A 227 -14.30 4.00 -15.91
N PRO A 228 -14.80 3.98 -14.66
CA PRO A 228 -14.64 2.83 -13.78
C PRO A 228 -15.24 1.55 -14.36
N LEU A 229 -14.46 0.47 -14.31
CA LEU A 229 -14.84 -0.87 -14.72
C LEU A 229 -15.87 -1.47 -13.73
N PRO A 230 -17.01 -1.99 -14.19
CA PRO A 230 -17.93 -2.75 -13.35
C PRO A 230 -17.31 -4.05 -12.83
N LYS A 231 -17.75 -4.53 -11.66
CA LYS A 231 -17.23 -5.77 -11.07
C LYS A 231 -17.43 -7.00 -11.96
N GLU A 232 -18.57 -7.11 -12.64
CA GLU A 232 -18.85 -8.21 -13.56
C GLU A 232 -17.84 -8.25 -14.72
N GLU A 233 -17.50 -7.09 -15.29
CA GLU A 233 -16.51 -7.00 -16.36
C GLU A 233 -15.11 -7.32 -15.84
N PHE A 234 -14.75 -6.86 -14.64
CA PHE A 234 -13.51 -7.25 -13.97
C PHE A 234 -13.37 -8.77 -13.82
N LEU A 235 -14.44 -9.46 -13.38
CA LEU A 235 -14.42 -10.91 -13.18
C LEU A 235 -14.33 -11.68 -14.51
N ASN A 236 -14.93 -11.15 -15.59
CA ASN A 236 -14.96 -11.78 -16.91
C ASN A 236 -13.75 -11.45 -17.80
N ASN A 237 -13.00 -10.39 -17.50
CA ASN A 237 -11.85 -9.99 -18.31
C ASN A 237 -10.68 -10.98 -18.15
N PRO A 238 -9.96 -11.29 -19.24
CA PRO A 238 -8.76 -12.12 -19.18
C PRO A 238 -7.73 -11.46 -18.27
N MET A 239 -7.13 -12.24 -17.38
CA MET A 239 -6.05 -11.74 -16.52
C MET A 239 -4.76 -11.69 -17.32
N ILE A 240 -4.27 -10.49 -17.58
CA ILE A 240 -2.99 -10.24 -18.25
C ILE A 240 -2.01 -9.71 -17.19
N GLN A 241 -0.89 -10.40 -17.01
CA GLN A 241 0.12 -9.99 -16.04
C GLN A 241 0.83 -8.70 -16.51
N PRO A 242 1.30 -7.84 -15.59
CA PRO A 242 1.92 -6.56 -15.95
C PRO A 242 3.12 -6.71 -16.91
N GLU A 243 3.85 -7.83 -16.86
CA GLU A 243 4.98 -8.15 -17.71
C GLU A 243 4.63 -8.29 -19.20
N PHE A 244 3.34 -8.35 -19.56
CA PHE A 244 2.90 -8.38 -20.97
C PHE A 244 2.59 -7.00 -21.55
N PHE A 245 2.59 -5.93 -20.74
CA PHE A 245 2.32 -4.56 -21.21
C PHE A 245 3.60 -3.77 -21.55
N CYS A 246 4.75 -4.45 -21.52
CA CYS A 246 6.11 -3.92 -21.69
C CYS A 246 6.46 -3.71 -23.16
#